data_AF-A0A2N3AH46-F1
#
_entry.id   AF-A0A2N3AH46-F1
#
_cell.length_a   1.000
_cell.length_b   1.000
_cell.length_c   1.000
_cell.angle_alpha   90.00
_cell.angle_beta   90.00
_cell.angle_gamma   90.00
#
_symmetry.space_group_name_H-M   'P 1'
#
loop_
_entity.id
_entity.type
_entity.pdbx_description
1 polymer ?
#
loop_
_entity_poly.entity_id
_entity_poly.type
_entity_poly.pdbx_seq_one_letter_code
_entity_poly.pdbx_strand_id
1 'polypeptide(L)' 'MKIKWLGHSSFLIESERGIKIITDPFDETLGYKLPRIKANIVTVSHEHFDHNYVRGVKGRPVVFKGLVSRESHK' A
#
# COMPACT_ATOMS: atom_id res chain seq x y z
N MET A 1 -9.86 1.06 14.46
CA MET A 1 -8.97 0.72 13.31
C MET A 1 -9.70 -0.19 12.32
N LYS A 2 -9.54 0.00 10.99
CA LYS A 2 -10.13 -0.87 9.95
C LYS A 2 -9.05 -1.40 9.01
N ILE A 3 -9.14 -2.68 8.64
CA ILE A 3 -8.23 -3.31 7.66
C ILE A 3 -9.08 -3.96 6.58
N LYS A 4 -8.75 -3.71 5.31
CA LYS A 4 -9.41 -4.32 4.15
C LYS A 4 -8.35 -4.92 3.22
N TRP A 5 -8.50 -6.18 2.89
CA TRP A 5 -7.71 -6.82 1.83
C TRP A 5 -8.17 -6.33 0.45
N LEU A 6 -7.23 -5.97 -0.41
CA LEU A 6 -7.50 -5.46 -1.77
C LEU A 6 -7.16 -6.48 -2.86
N GLY A 7 -6.41 -7.54 -2.53
CA GLY A 7 -5.85 -8.50 -3.48
C GLY A 7 -4.33 -8.65 -3.27
N HIS A 8 -3.76 -9.79 -3.68
CA HIS A 8 -2.33 -10.09 -3.54
C HIS A 8 -1.81 -9.75 -2.12
N SER A 9 -0.70 -9.02 -2.03
CA SER A 9 -0.11 -8.50 -0.79
C SER A 9 -0.59 -7.09 -0.41
N SER A 10 -1.71 -6.63 -0.98
CA SER A 10 -2.21 -5.27 -0.79
C SER A 10 -3.36 -5.17 0.20
N PHE A 11 -3.19 -4.31 1.19
CA PHE A 11 -4.17 -4.00 2.22
C PHE A 11 -4.40 -2.50 2.30
N LEU A 12 -5.66 -2.09 2.49
CA LEU A 12 -6.00 -0.76 2.98
C LEU A 12 -6.11 -0.82 4.51
N ILE A 13 -5.29 -0.03 5.20
CA ILE A 13 -5.38 0.18 6.64
C ILE A 13 -5.88 1.60 6.87
N GLU A 14 -6.97 1.74 7.62
CA GLU A 14 -7.58 3.03 7.95
C GLU A 14 -7.62 3.24 9.47
N SER A 15 -7.00 4.34 9.92
CA SER A 15 -7.06 4.77 11.30
C SER A 15 -8.39 5.46 11.61
N GLU A 16 -8.75 5.57 12.88
CA GLU A 16 -9.97 6.28 13.31
C GLU A 16 -9.94 7.78 13.00
N ARG A 17 -8.73 8.34 12.79
CA ARG A 17 -8.52 9.72 12.36
C ARG A 17 -8.58 9.88 10.82
N GLY A 18 -8.88 8.81 10.09
CA GLY A 18 -9.01 8.82 8.63
C GLY A 18 -7.70 8.73 7.85
N ILE A 19 -6.58 8.38 8.51
CA ILE A 19 -5.31 8.12 7.82
C ILE A 19 -5.42 6.78 7.08
N LYS A 20 -5.14 6.80 5.77
CA LYS A 20 -5.20 5.64 4.88
C LYS A 20 -3.81 5.23 4.42
N ILE A 21 -3.48 3.97 4.67
CA ILE A 21 -2.24 3.33 4.24
C ILE A 21 -2.60 2.23 3.24
N ILE A 22 -1.95 2.22 2.08
CA ILE A 22 -1.99 1.07 1.16
C ILE A 22 -0.64 0.37 1.18
N THR A 23 -0.67 -0.96 1.34
CA THR A 23 0.53 -1.80 1.16
C THR A 23 0.59 -2.35 -0.26
N ASP A 24 1.80 -2.53 -0.77
CA ASP A 24 2.15 -3.26 -1.99
C ASP A 24 1.09 -3.17 -3.12
N PRO A 25 0.82 -1.96 -3.64
CA PRO A 25 -0.18 -1.80 -4.69
C PRO A 25 0.24 -2.58 -5.93
N PHE A 26 -0.72 -3.22 -6.58
CA PHE A 26 -0.54 -4.03 -7.77
C PHE A 26 -1.36 -3.48 -8.95
N ASP A 27 -1.05 -3.92 -10.17
CA ASP A 27 -1.83 -3.61 -11.36
C ASP A 27 -2.76 -4.75 -11.79
N GLU A 28 -3.58 -4.49 -12.82
CA GLU A 28 -4.62 -5.42 -13.27
C GLU A 28 -4.06 -6.72 -13.90
N THR A 29 -2.75 -6.83 -14.12
CA THR A 29 -2.13 -8.04 -14.69
C THR A 29 -2.24 -9.26 -13.77
N LEU A 30 -2.46 -9.04 -12.47
CA LEU A 30 -2.63 -10.11 -11.48
C LEU A 30 -4.05 -10.69 -11.44
N GLY A 31 -4.98 -10.20 -12.27
CA GLY A 31 -6.38 -10.62 -12.25
C GLY A 31 -7.21 -10.00 -11.12
N TYR A 32 -6.59 -9.17 -10.27
CA TYR A 32 -7.24 -8.35 -9.28
C TYR A 32 -7.46 -6.93 -9.81
N LYS A 33 -8.56 -6.28 -9.40
CA LYS A 33 -8.77 -4.87 -9.67
C LYS A 33 -8.44 -4.04 -8.44
N LEU A 34 -7.33 -3.30 -8.48
CA LEU A 34 -7.03 -2.32 -7.44
C LEU A 34 -8.13 -1.24 -7.46
N PRO A 35 -8.92 -1.06 -6.39
CA PRO A 35 -9.98 -0.08 -6.40
C PRO A 35 -9.40 1.33 -6.53
N ARG A 36 -10.16 2.25 -7.15
CA ARG A 36 -9.78 3.67 -7.21
C ARG A 36 -9.83 4.29 -5.80
N ILE A 37 -8.74 4.14 -5.05
CA ILE A 37 -8.60 4.60 -3.66
C ILE A 37 -7.59 5.75 -3.58
N LYS A 38 -7.90 6.73 -2.73
CA LYS A 38 -6.95 7.74 -2.26
C LYS A 38 -6.29 7.25 -0.97
N ALA A 39 -4.97 7.39 -0.87
CA ALA A 39 -4.22 7.08 0.35
C ALA A 39 -3.33 8.24 0.78
N ASN A 40 -3.01 8.28 2.08
CA ASN A 40 -2.04 9.21 2.66
C ASN A 40 -0.62 8.63 2.59
N ILE A 41 -0.50 7.32 2.74
CA ILE A 41 0.77 6.59 2.77
C ILE A 41 0.67 5.38 1.84
N VAL A 42 1.75 5.09 1.12
CA VAL A 42 1.94 3.84 0.40
C VAL A 42 3.22 3.18 0.88
N THR A 43 3.19 1.89 1.17
CA THR A 43 4.38 1.09 1.44
C THR A 43 4.63 0.13 0.30
N VAL A 44 5.89 -0.03 -0.09
CA VAL A 44 6.35 -1.00 -1.09
C VAL A 44 7.42 -1.85 -0.44
N SER A 45 7.09 -3.12 -0.20
CA SER A 45 7.99 -4.08 0.45
C SER A 45 9.24 -4.35 -0.39
N HIS A 46 9.10 -4.46 -1.72
CA HIS A 46 10.18 -4.64 -2.68
C HIS A 46 9.75 -4.22 -4.10
N GLU A 47 10.71 -4.03 -5.00
CA GLU A 47 10.49 -3.42 -6.33
C GLU A 47 10.14 -4.43 -7.43
N HIS A 48 9.49 -5.55 -7.10
CA HIS A 48 8.90 -6.41 -8.12
C HIS A 48 7.60 -5.80 -8.68
N PHE A 49 7.29 -6.13 -9.93
CA PHE A 49 6.20 -5.50 -10.70
C PHE A 49 4.82 -5.67 -10.05
N ASP A 50 4.64 -6.75 -9.29
CA ASP A 50 3.41 -7.14 -8.60
C ASP A 50 3.27 -6.51 -7.20
N HIS A 51 4.24 -5.71 -6.75
CA HIS A 51 4.24 -5.05 -5.43
C HIS A 51 4.41 -3.53 -5.47
N ASN A 52 4.76 -2.93 -6.62
CA ASN A 52 5.21 -1.53 -6.68
C ASN A 52 4.37 -0.61 -7.58
N TYR A 53 3.12 -0.95 -7.88
CA TYR A 53 2.22 -0.16 -8.72
C TYR A 53 1.65 1.09 -8.01
N VAL A 54 2.54 1.93 -7.47
CA VAL A 54 2.20 3.15 -6.71
C VAL A 54 1.37 4.12 -7.56
N ARG A 55 1.61 4.17 -8.88
CA ARG A 55 0.87 5.01 -9.83
C ARG A 55 -0.64 4.71 -9.89
N GLY A 56 -1.06 3.52 -9.43
CA GLY A 56 -2.47 3.14 -9.31
C GLY A 56 -3.21 3.84 -8.17
N VAL A 57 -2.46 4.31 -7.16
CA VAL A 57 -3.02 4.94 -5.96
C VAL A 57 -3.24 6.43 -6.21
N LYS A 58 -4.42 6.95 -5.87
CA LYS A 58 -4.77 8.37 -6.05
C LYS A 58 -4.30 9.22 -4.89
N GLY A 59 -4.19 10.53 -5.14
CA GLY A 59 -3.77 11.51 -4.15
C GLY A 59 -2.30 11.89 -4.29
N ARG A 60 -1.69 12.31 -3.18
CA ARG A 60 -0.26 12.61 -3.07
C ARG A 60 0.31 11.87 -1.86
N PRO A 61 0.36 10.53 -1.90
CA PRO A 61 0.81 9.76 -0.76
C PRO A 61 2.30 9.97 -0.52
N VAL A 62 2.72 9.90 0.74
CA VAL A 62 4.12 9.63 1.08
C VAL A 62 4.39 8.15 0.78
N VAL A 63 5.48 7.88 0.07
CA VAL A 63 5.81 6.51 -0.37
C VAL A 63 7.05 6.02 0.38
N PHE A 64 6.89 4.95 1.15
CA PHE A 64 8.00 4.23 1.78
C PHE A 64 8.37 3.02 0.93
N LYS A 65 9.64 2.91 0.56
CA LYS A 65 10.17 1.83 -0.28
C LYS A 65 11.37 1.19 0.40
N GLY A 66 11.47 -0.13 0.31
CA GLY A 66 12.64 -0.87 0.76
C GLY A 66 12.81 -0.91 2.29
N LEU A 67 14.04 -1.21 2.73
CA LEU A 67 14.35 -1.36 4.16
C LEU A 67 14.16 -0.03 4.90
N VAL A 68 13.18 0.00 5.81
CA VAL A 68 13.21 0.95 6.93
C VAL A 68 14.32 0.44 7.85
N SER A 69 15.21 1.34 8.31
CA SER A 69 16.24 0.99 9.30
C SER A 69 15.59 0.17 10.40
N ARG A 70 16.05 -1.07 10.62
CA ARG A 70 15.49 -1.98 11.63
C ARG A 70 15.48 -1.28 12.98
N GLU A 71 14.31 -0.80 13.41
CA GLU A 71 14.03 -0.54 14.82
C GLU A 71 13.42 -1.82 15.37
N SER A 72 14.27 -2.74 15.82
CA SER A 72 13.80 -3.81 16.69
C SER A 72 13.56 -3.19 18.07
N HIS A 73 12.30 -2.95 18.43
CA HIS A 73 11.95 -2.86 19.85
C HIS A 73 12.17 -4.26 20.43
N LYS A 74 13.30 -4.45 21.11
CA LYS A 74 13.44 -5.54 22.08
C LYS A 74 12.55 -5.24 23.28
#